data_AF-A0A9D5U5J5-F1
#
_entry.id   AF-A0A9D5U5J5-F1
#
_cell.length_a   1.000
_cell.length_b   1.000
_cell.length_c   1.000
_cell.angle_alpha   90.00
_cell.angle_beta   90.00
_cell.angle_gamma   90.00
#
_symmetry.space_group_name_H-M   'P 1'
#
loop_
_entity.id
_entity.type
_entity.pdbx_description
1 polymer ?
#
loop_
_entity_poly.entity_id
_entity_poly.type
_entity_poly.pdbx_seq_one_letter_code
_entity_poly.pdbx_strand_id
1 'polypeptide(L)'
;MIALPTSYTHPYIDLCWGWILNPEASKDFLKKFLVTAPANKVFTFGGDYIPVEPVLGHATLARRGIVQALYELVEEGWLDLSGALALVDPIMHGNAEQCFNLAEKTKTLAAWQEG
;
A
#
# COMPACT_ATOMS: atom_id res chain seq x y z
N MET A 1 9.17 7.92 -12.72
CA MET A 1 8.57 8.60 -11.55
C MET A 1 8.93 7.97 -10.20
N ILE A 2 9.62 6.81 -10.16
CA ILE A 2 9.98 6.12 -8.89
C ILE A 2 11.06 6.85 -8.07
N ALA A 3 11.89 7.70 -8.68
CA ALA A 3 12.95 8.44 -7.99
C ALA A 3 12.48 9.74 -7.30
N LEU A 4 11.22 10.15 -7.46
CA LEU A 4 10.71 11.37 -6.81
C LEU A 4 10.49 11.19 -5.29
N PRO A 5 9.88 10.08 -4.82
CA PRO A 5 9.71 9.81 -3.38
C PRO A 5 11.01 9.55 -2.63
N THR A 6 12.11 9.21 -3.33
CA THR A 6 13.40 8.96 -2.68
C THR A 6 14.07 10.25 -2.24
N SER A 7 14.02 11.28 -3.10
CA SER A 7 14.72 12.56 -2.90
C SER A 7 13.92 13.61 -2.11
N TYR A 8 12.60 13.42 -1.96
CA TYR A 8 11.72 14.40 -1.32
C TYR A 8 10.99 13.81 -0.11
N THR A 9 10.85 14.59 0.95
CA THR A 9 10.22 14.18 2.22
C THR A 9 8.74 13.87 2.09
N HIS A 10 8.03 14.52 1.14
CA HIS A 10 6.57 14.60 1.16
C HIS A 10 5.77 13.73 0.16
N PRO A 11 6.23 13.37 -1.05
CA PRO A 11 5.34 12.68 -1.98
C PRO A 11 5.18 11.21 -1.61
N TYR A 12 3.93 10.83 -1.33
CA TYR A 12 3.47 9.44 -1.31
C TYR A 12 3.09 9.01 -2.72
N ILE A 13 3.37 7.76 -3.06
CA ILE A 13 2.87 7.14 -4.27
C ILE A 13 1.57 6.41 -3.95
N ASP A 14 0.57 6.69 -4.75
CA ASP A 14 -0.72 6.04 -4.71
C ASP A 14 -0.80 4.97 -5.81
N LEU A 15 -0.90 3.70 -5.41
CA LEU A 15 -1.15 2.56 -6.29
C LEU A 15 -2.57 2.01 -6.13
N CYS A 16 -3.45 2.71 -5.40
CA CYS A 16 -4.78 2.25 -5.03
C CYS A 16 -5.58 1.80 -6.25
N TRP A 17 -5.72 2.63 -7.28
CA TRP A 17 -6.47 2.26 -8.49
C TRP A 17 -5.70 1.35 -9.47
N GLY A 18 -4.38 1.19 -9.28
CA GLY A 18 -3.52 0.50 -10.23
C GLY A 18 -3.95 -0.94 -10.49
N TRP A 19 -4.35 -1.66 -9.44
CA TRP A 19 -4.65 -3.09 -9.51
C TRP A 19 -5.81 -3.43 -10.42
N ILE A 20 -6.85 -2.60 -10.46
CA ILE A 20 -8.02 -2.85 -11.32
C ILE A 20 -7.81 -2.34 -12.75
N LEU A 21 -6.89 -1.39 -12.96
CA LEU A 21 -6.56 -0.87 -14.29
C LEU A 21 -5.59 -1.80 -15.02
N ASN A 22 -4.48 -2.16 -14.37
CA ASN A 22 -3.48 -3.06 -14.89
C ASN A 22 -2.74 -3.74 -13.73
N PRO A 23 -3.15 -4.96 -13.33
CA PRO A 23 -2.52 -5.70 -12.25
C PRO A 23 -1.04 -5.99 -12.50
N GLU A 24 -0.68 -6.31 -13.76
CA GLU A 24 0.69 -6.69 -14.13
C GLU A 24 1.63 -5.49 -14.00
N ALA A 25 1.25 -4.34 -14.57
CA ALA A 25 2.02 -3.12 -14.44
C ALA A 25 2.13 -2.65 -12.98
N SER A 26 1.08 -2.86 -12.18
CA SER A 26 1.06 -2.49 -10.76
C SER A 26 2.00 -3.36 -9.93
N LYS A 27 2.01 -4.66 -10.19
CA LYS A 27 2.98 -5.60 -9.59
C LYS A 27 4.41 -5.19 -9.93
N ASP A 28 4.71 -4.98 -11.20
CA ASP A 28 6.04 -4.57 -11.66
C ASP A 28 6.48 -3.23 -11.07
N PHE A 29 5.55 -2.27 -10.98
CA PHE A 29 5.79 -0.99 -10.34
C PHE A 29 6.11 -1.15 -8.86
N LEU A 30 5.31 -1.94 -8.13
CA LEU A 30 5.52 -2.17 -6.70
C LEU A 30 6.88 -2.82 -6.43
N LYS A 31 7.26 -3.84 -7.22
CA LYS A 31 8.59 -4.46 -7.11
C LYS A 31 9.71 -3.44 -7.25
N LYS A 32 9.67 -2.66 -8.34
CA LYS A 32 10.67 -1.62 -8.63
C LYS A 32 10.68 -0.53 -7.55
N PHE A 33 9.51 -0.18 -7.02
CA PHE A 33 9.38 0.79 -5.95
C PHE A 33 10.06 0.30 -4.66
N LEU A 34 9.76 -0.93 -4.21
CA LEU A 34 10.27 -1.46 -2.94
C LEU A 34 11.80 -1.59 -2.90
N VAL A 35 12.46 -1.77 -4.05
CA VAL A 35 13.93 -1.80 -4.14
C VAL A 35 14.57 -0.43 -4.37
N THR A 36 13.77 0.60 -4.68
CA THR A 36 14.28 1.94 -5.02
C THR A 36 13.97 2.97 -3.94
N ALA A 37 12.82 2.85 -3.28
CA ALA A 37 12.27 3.87 -2.40
C ALA A 37 11.77 3.27 -1.07
N PRO A 38 11.71 4.08 0.00
CA PRO A 38 11.17 3.63 1.27
C PRO A 38 9.73 3.13 1.16
N ALA A 39 9.48 1.93 1.66
CA ALA A 39 8.15 1.30 1.63
C ALA A 39 7.08 2.08 2.40
N ASN A 40 7.46 2.98 3.32
CA ASN A 40 6.52 3.83 4.05
C ASN A 40 5.89 4.96 3.19
N LYS A 41 6.32 5.10 1.93
CA LYS A 41 5.83 6.13 0.99
C LYS A 41 4.93 5.59 -0.11
N VAL A 42 4.39 4.37 0.04
CA VAL A 42 3.44 3.80 -0.93
C VAL A 42 2.14 3.43 -0.25
N PHE A 43 1.03 3.76 -0.91
CA PHE A 43 -0.29 3.21 -0.59
C PHE A 43 -0.63 2.17 -1.65
N THR A 44 -0.73 0.92 -1.22
CA THR A 44 -1.00 -0.18 -2.15
C THR A 44 -2.48 -0.47 -2.32
N PHE A 45 -3.38 0.05 -1.50
CA PHE A 45 -4.81 -0.20 -1.65
C PHE A 45 -5.64 0.94 -1.09
N GLY A 46 -6.76 1.22 -1.75
CA GLY A 46 -7.70 2.28 -1.43
C GLY A 46 -8.68 2.50 -2.58
N GLY A 47 -9.70 3.31 -2.35
CA GLY A 47 -10.64 3.67 -3.41
C GLY A 47 -11.79 4.49 -2.88
N ASP A 48 -12.25 5.41 -3.70
CA ASP A 48 -13.41 6.28 -3.51
C ASP A 48 -14.68 5.64 -4.08
N TYR A 49 -14.93 4.39 -3.71
CA TYR A 49 -16.12 3.67 -4.15
C TYR A 49 -17.38 4.21 -3.47
N ILE A 50 -18.41 4.50 -4.28
CA ILE A 50 -19.77 4.77 -3.80
C ILE A 50 -20.47 3.46 -3.38
N PRO A 51 -20.51 2.40 -4.22
CA PRO A 51 -21.00 1.07 -3.82
C PRO A 51 -19.92 0.27 -3.07
N VAL A 52 -20.32 -0.59 -2.14
CA VAL A 52 -19.41 -1.39 -1.31
C VAL A 52 -18.94 -2.68 -2.02
N GLU A 53 -19.74 -3.19 -2.94
CA GLU A 53 -19.52 -4.42 -3.69
C GLU A 53 -18.16 -4.49 -4.43
N PRO A 54 -17.70 -3.46 -5.16
CA PRO A 54 -16.41 -3.51 -5.85
C PRO A 54 -15.21 -3.52 -4.91
N VAL A 55 -15.37 -3.10 -3.65
CA VAL A 55 -14.27 -3.03 -2.67
C VAL A 55 -13.67 -4.42 -2.43
N LEU A 56 -14.51 -5.45 -2.32
CA LEU A 56 -14.06 -6.81 -2.08
C LEU A 56 -13.22 -7.36 -3.26
N GLY A 57 -13.72 -7.18 -4.48
CA GLY A 57 -13.05 -7.63 -5.70
C GLY A 57 -11.71 -6.93 -5.88
N HIS A 58 -11.70 -5.61 -5.70
CA HIS A 58 -10.48 -4.82 -5.77
C HIS A 58 -9.47 -5.24 -4.69
N ALA A 59 -9.88 -5.37 -3.43
CA ALA A 59 -8.98 -5.76 -2.35
C ALA A 59 -8.37 -7.16 -2.57
N THR A 60 -9.13 -8.07 -3.18
CA THR A 60 -8.64 -9.41 -3.53
C THR A 60 -7.57 -9.33 -4.63
N LEU A 61 -7.80 -8.52 -5.65
CA LEU A 61 -6.85 -8.33 -6.75
C LEU A 61 -5.56 -7.66 -6.28
N ALA A 62 -5.67 -6.63 -5.45
CA ALA A 62 -4.53 -5.95 -4.85
C ALA A 62 -3.69 -6.92 -4.00
N ARG A 63 -4.32 -7.68 -3.08
CA ARG A 63 -3.62 -8.67 -2.25
C ARG A 63 -2.87 -9.71 -3.08
N ARG A 64 -3.50 -10.23 -4.14
CA ARG A 64 -2.86 -11.21 -5.04
C ARG A 64 -1.62 -10.60 -5.71
N GLY A 65 -1.74 -9.39 -6.25
CA GLY A 65 -0.62 -8.71 -6.91
C GLY A 65 0.52 -8.34 -5.96
N ILE A 66 0.20 -7.90 -4.74
CA ILE A 66 1.19 -7.60 -3.69
C ILE A 66 1.95 -8.85 -3.27
N VAL A 67 1.25 -9.96 -3.02
CA VAL A 67 1.87 -11.24 -2.68
C VAL A 67 2.79 -11.71 -3.79
N GLN A 68 2.36 -11.60 -5.06
CA GLN A 68 3.19 -11.97 -6.19
C GLN A 68 4.45 -11.08 -6.29
N ALA A 69 4.32 -9.77 -6.10
CA ALA A 69 5.46 -8.84 -6.12
C ALA A 69 6.49 -9.19 -5.03
N LEU A 70 6.03 -9.43 -3.80
CA LEU A 70 6.90 -9.80 -2.68
C LEU A 70 7.55 -11.18 -2.90
N TYR A 71 6.79 -12.16 -3.40
CA TYR A 71 7.31 -13.47 -3.74
C TYR A 71 8.43 -13.39 -4.79
N GLU A 72 8.20 -12.65 -5.88
CA GLU A 72 9.20 -12.50 -6.94
C GLU A 72 10.46 -11.78 -6.42
N LEU A 73 10.33 -10.79 -5.52
CA LEU A 73 11.50 -10.15 -4.88
C LEU A 73 12.31 -11.11 -4.00
N VAL A 74 11.65 -12.07 -3.34
CA VAL A 74 12.33 -13.10 -2.55
C VAL A 74 13.06 -14.09 -3.45
N GLU A 75 12.38 -14.59 -4.49
CA GLU A 75 12.97 -15.54 -5.44
C GLU A 75 14.17 -14.94 -6.20
N GLU A 76 14.10 -13.65 -6.52
CA GLU A 76 15.20 -12.91 -7.17
C GLU A 76 16.35 -12.54 -6.20
N GLY A 77 16.17 -12.78 -4.90
CA GLY A 77 17.19 -12.50 -3.88
C GLY A 77 17.32 -11.03 -3.48
N TRP A 78 16.35 -10.18 -3.83
CA TRP A 78 16.29 -8.78 -3.39
C TRP A 78 15.81 -8.63 -1.94
N LEU A 79 14.99 -9.58 -1.48
CA LEU A 79 14.50 -9.67 -0.11
C LEU A 79 14.69 -11.10 0.40
N ASP A 80 14.84 -11.26 1.70
CA ASP A 80 14.62 -12.55 2.34
C ASP A 80 13.13 -12.68 2.72
N LEU A 81 12.71 -13.89 3.08
CA LEU A 81 11.32 -14.15 3.48
C LEU A 81 10.91 -13.28 4.69
N SER A 82 11.84 -13.06 5.63
CA SER A 82 11.54 -12.28 6.84
C SER A 82 11.30 -10.81 6.51
N GLY A 83 12.13 -10.21 5.65
CA GLY A 83 11.96 -8.84 5.16
C GLY A 83 10.69 -8.68 4.33
N ALA A 84 10.36 -9.64 3.48
CA ALA A 84 9.11 -9.62 2.72
C ALA A 84 7.87 -9.64 3.64
N LEU A 85 7.86 -10.49 4.67
CA LEU A 85 6.76 -10.55 5.64
C LEU A 85 6.66 -9.26 6.48
N ALA A 86 7.78 -8.67 6.88
CA ALA A 86 7.81 -7.42 7.62
C ALA A 86 7.24 -6.22 6.84
N LEU A 87 7.21 -6.30 5.51
CA LEU A 87 6.64 -5.26 4.64
C LEU A 87 5.11 -5.35 4.49
N VAL A 88 4.50 -6.49 4.82
CA VAL A 88 3.06 -6.73 4.55
C VAL A 88 2.18 -5.74 5.31
N ASP A 89 2.28 -5.67 6.65
CA ASP A 89 1.41 -4.80 7.46
C ASP A 89 1.60 -3.31 7.12
N PRO A 90 2.85 -2.78 7.00
CA PRO A 90 3.07 -1.39 6.62
C PRO A 90 2.41 -1.01 5.28
N ILE A 91 2.65 -1.78 4.22
CA ILE A 91 2.16 -1.39 2.88
C ILE A 91 0.65 -1.60 2.75
N MET A 92 0.09 -2.61 3.42
CA MET A 92 -1.33 -2.96 3.33
C MET A 92 -2.23 -1.96 4.05
N HIS A 93 -1.84 -1.46 5.23
CA HIS A 93 -2.66 -0.50 5.97
C HIS A 93 -1.85 0.45 6.87
N GLY A 94 -0.71 0.02 7.41
CA GLY A 94 0.06 0.80 8.39
C GLY A 94 0.51 2.18 7.87
N ASN A 95 0.91 2.28 6.60
CA ASN A 95 1.28 3.55 5.97
C ASN A 95 0.11 4.53 5.94
N ALA A 96 -1.08 4.05 5.57
CA ALA A 96 -2.28 4.87 5.50
C ALA A 96 -2.71 5.32 6.89
N GLU A 97 -2.68 4.41 7.89
CA GLU A 97 -3.00 4.73 9.28
C GLU A 97 -2.12 5.86 9.83
N GLN A 98 -0.81 5.79 9.58
CA GLN A 98 0.15 6.80 9.99
C GLN A 98 -0.05 8.11 9.24
N CYS A 99 -0.17 8.06 7.91
CA CYS A 99 -0.32 9.27 7.09
C CYS A 99 -1.63 10.03 7.40
N PHE A 100 -2.73 9.32 7.63
CA PHE A 100 -4.03 9.94 7.91
C PHE A 100 -4.30 10.18 9.40
N ASN A 101 -3.34 9.84 10.27
CA ASN A 101 -3.41 9.97 11.72
C ASN A 101 -4.71 9.36 12.29
N LEU A 102 -4.99 8.10 11.90
CA LEU A 102 -6.27 7.45 12.17
C LEU A 102 -6.57 7.38 13.68
N ALA A 103 -5.56 7.12 14.50
CA ALA A 103 -5.70 7.02 15.96
C ALA A 103 -6.31 8.29 16.59
N GLU A 104 -5.81 9.48 16.23
CA GLU A 104 -6.34 10.74 16.77
C GLU A 104 -7.74 11.05 16.24
N LYS A 105 -8.02 10.71 14.98
CA LYS A 105 -9.37 10.86 14.42
C LYS A 105 -10.37 9.94 15.10
N THR A 106 -10.01 8.69 15.40
CA THR A 106 -10.86 7.75 16.12
C THR A 106 -11.15 8.24 17.54
N LYS A 107 -10.14 8.76 18.27
CA LYS A 107 -10.35 9.40 19.59
C LYS A 107 -11.32 10.58 19.50
N THR A 108 -11.16 11.42 18.48
CA THR A 108 -12.03 12.57 18.26
C THR A 108 -13.46 12.11 18.00
N LEU A 109 -13.67 11.12 17.13
CA LEU A 109 -15.01 10.59 16.83
C LEU A 109 -15.68 9.97 18.06
N ALA A 110 -14.95 9.23 18.89
CA ALA A 110 -15.49 8.65 20.13
C ALA A 110 -15.97 9.74 21.10
N ALA A 111 -15.19 10.80 21.30
CA ALA A 111 -15.57 11.92 22.15
C ALA A 111 -16.84 12.66 21.67
N TRP A 112 -17.15 12.60 20.37
CA TRP A 112 -18.37 13.19 19.80
C TRP A 112 -19.61 12.30 19.95
N GLN A 113 -19.44 10.99 20.20
CA GLN A 113 -20.54 10.06 20.43
C GLN A 113 -20.99 10.03 21.89
N GLU A 114 -20.16 10.54 22.81
CA GLU A 114 -20.42 10.57 24.25
C GLU A 114 -21.03 11.89 24.77
N GLY A 115 -21.13 12.93 23.92
CA GLY A 115 -21.70 14.24 24.26
C GLY A 115 -22.99 14.55 23.50
#